data_AF-A0A7C4FIJ3-F1
#
_entry.id   AF-A0A7C4FIJ3-F1
#
_cell.length_a   1.000
_cell.length_b   1.000
_cell.length_c   1.000
_cell.angle_alpha   90.00
_cell.angle_beta   90.00
_cell.angle_gamma   90.00
#
_symmetry.space_group_name_H-M   'P 1'
#
loop_
_entity.id
_entity.type
_entity.pdbx_description
1 polymer ?
#
loop_
_entity_poly.entity_id
_entity_poly.type
_entity_poly.pdbx_seq_one_letter_code
_entity_poly.pdbx_strand_id
1 'polypeptide(L)'
;MREWLEEVRRALLEEGFSFTEFQHVKSGQYFGLVKDLPKGLQMHVRGFSDGRLEAEIEVSRFYLEHPLHKRPAARELARILKKHGIPYAEEPTLRFPLPVRRMPKSRTDWRRSLLHPTLYRILAVYSICLGGLIFFLSHTAGGWRTVIFLLGGGLLILMGAGILIVVKLIERALRPPA
;
A
#
# COMPACT_ATOMS: atom_id res chain seq x y z
N MET A 1 18.71 -22.22 12.06
CA MET A 1 18.34 -21.15 11.09
C MET A 1 16.94 -20.59 11.34
N ARG A 2 15.88 -21.40 11.33
CA ARG A 2 14.51 -20.91 11.60
C ARG A 2 14.36 -20.23 12.97
N GLU A 3 14.97 -20.80 14.02
CA GLU A 3 14.97 -20.20 15.36
C GLU A 3 15.61 -18.81 15.39
N TRP A 4 16.76 -18.65 14.73
CA TRP A 4 17.44 -17.36 14.59
C TRP A 4 16.57 -16.34 13.83
N LEU A 5 15.89 -16.75 12.76
CA LEU A 5 14.95 -15.86 12.05
C LEU A 5 13.77 -15.44 12.94
N GLU A 6 13.27 -16.34 13.79
CA GLU A 6 12.22 -16.04 14.76
C GLU A 6 12.68 -15.13 15.90
N GLU A 7 13.95 -15.22 16.29
CA GLU A 7 14.58 -14.29 17.22
C GLU A 7 14.69 -12.89 16.60
N VAL A 8 15.20 -12.79 15.36
CA VAL A 8 15.23 -11.54 14.60
C VAL A 8 13.84 -10.95 14.46
N ARG A 9 12.85 -11.76 14.08
CA ARG A 9 11.46 -11.33 13.94
C ARG A 9 10.92 -10.73 15.23
N ARG A 10 11.16 -11.38 16.38
CA ARG A 10 10.74 -10.89 17.69
C ARG A 10 11.41 -9.57 18.05
N ALA A 11 12.73 -9.46 17.90
CA ALA A 11 13.46 -8.21 18.14
C ALA A 11 12.94 -7.05 17.29
N LEU A 12 12.60 -7.31 16.02
CA LEU A 12 12.00 -6.30 15.14
C LEU A 12 10.60 -5.88 15.62
N LEU A 13 9.76 -6.83 16.05
CA LEU A 13 8.44 -6.50 16.61
C LEU A 13 8.58 -5.64 17.89
N GLU A 14 9.55 -5.93 18.75
CA GLU A 14 9.86 -5.11 19.94
C GLU A 14 10.35 -3.70 19.59
N GLU A 15 11.04 -3.53 18.46
CA GLU A 15 11.37 -2.22 17.91
C GLU A 15 10.17 -1.50 17.28
N GLY A 16 8.96 -2.06 17.33
CA GLY A 16 7.74 -1.47 16.77
C GLY A 16 7.61 -1.64 15.27
N PHE A 17 8.27 -2.64 14.69
CA PHE A 17 7.92 -3.10 13.34
C PHE A 17 6.61 -3.89 13.39
N SER A 18 5.89 -3.92 12.27
CA SER A 18 4.62 -4.63 12.13
C SER A 18 4.51 -5.29 10.76
N PHE A 19 3.55 -6.21 10.63
CA PHE A 19 3.20 -6.80 9.34
C PHE A 19 2.42 -5.79 8.49
N THR A 20 2.59 -5.84 7.18
CA THR A 20 1.73 -5.10 6.25
C THR A 20 1.33 -6.00 5.08
N GLU A 21 0.05 -5.92 4.71
CA GLU A 21 -0.52 -6.67 3.59
C GLU A 21 -0.03 -6.16 2.23
N PHE A 22 0.51 -4.93 2.20
CA PHE A 22 0.90 -4.25 0.96
C PHE A 22 2.38 -4.44 0.59
N GLN A 23 3.13 -5.27 1.33
CA GLN A 23 4.53 -5.53 1.00
C GLN A 23 4.61 -6.59 -0.09
N HIS A 24 5.28 -6.28 -1.21
CA HIS A 24 5.57 -7.25 -2.27
C HIS A 24 6.38 -8.43 -1.69
N VAL A 25 5.85 -9.66 -1.68
CA VAL A 25 6.53 -10.84 -1.13
C VAL A 25 7.54 -11.40 -2.14
N LYS A 26 8.80 -11.59 -1.73
CA LYS A 26 9.85 -12.18 -2.58
C LYS A 26 9.90 -13.71 -2.43
N SER A 27 10.40 -14.41 -3.45
CA SER A 27 10.63 -15.86 -3.37
C SER A 27 11.59 -16.19 -2.23
N GLY A 28 11.28 -17.24 -1.46
CA GLY A 28 12.05 -17.65 -0.29
C GLY A 28 11.94 -16.72 0.93
N GLN A 29 11.07 -15.70 0.90
CA GLN A 29 10.83 -14.85 2.06
C GLN A 29 10.12 -15.63 3.17
N TYR A 30 10.70 -15.61 4.36
CA TYR A 30 10.15 -16.19 5.58
C TYR A 30 9.28 -15.19 6.35
N PHE A 31 9.73 -13.94 6.48
CA PHE A 31 8.91 -12.85 7.02
C PHE A 31 9.19 -11.53 6.31
N GLY A 32 8.23 -10.61 6.38
CA GLY A 32 8.37 -9.22 5.96
C GLY A 32 7.73 -8.31 7.00
N LEU A 33 8.51 -7.34 7.49
CA LEU A 33 8.10 -6.41 8.53
C LEU A 33 8.41 -4.97 8.10
N VAL A 34 7.58 -4.04 8.55
CA VAL A 34 7.70 -2.62 8.23
C VAL A 34 7.62 -1.75 9.47
N LYS A 35 8.34 -0.63 9.47
CA LYS A 35 8.25 0.39 10.53
C LYS A 35 8.15 1.77 9.90
N ASP A 36 7.11 2.50 10.28
CA ASP A 36 6.96 3.89 9.85
C ASP A 36 8.05 4.75 10.50
N LEU A 37 8.65 5.61 9.68
CA LEU A 37 9.69 6.53 10.07
C LEU A 37 9.19 7.98 9.91
N PRO A 38 9.80 8.94 10.63
CA PRO A 38 9.49 10.35 10.46
C PRO A 38 9.61 10.81 9.02
N LYS A 39 8.91 11.89 8.71
CA LYS A 39 8.85 12.45 7.36
C LYS A 39 8.39 11.39 6.36
N GLY A 40 7.36 10.60 6.67
CA GLY A 40 6.65 9.72 5.72
C GLY A 40 7.54 8.72 4.97
N LEU A 41 8.55 8.19 5.65
CA LEU A 41 9.38 7.10 5.17
C LEU A 41 8.93 5.81 5.87
N GLN A 42 9.29 4.67 5.32
CA GLN A 42 9.06 3.36 5.92
C GLN A 42 10.33 2.53 5.79
N MET A 43 10.73 1.86 6.85
CA MET A 43 11.79 0.87 6.82
C MET A 43 11.18 -0.51 6.65
N HIS A 44 11.64 -1.25 5.67
CA HIS A 44 11.20 -2.59 5.34
C HIS A 44 12.34 -3.55 5.66
N VAL A 45 12.04 -4.60 6.41
CA VAL A 45 12.98 -5.69 6.72
C VAL A 45 12.36 -7.00 6.27
N ARG A 46 13.15 -7.80 5.56
CA ARG A 46 12.76 -9.11 5.04
C ARG A 46 13.74 -10.14 5.55
N GLY A 47 13.23 -11.23 6.12
CA GLY A 47 14.01 -12.41 6.42
C GLY A 47 13.72 -13.51 5.42
N PHE A 48 14.75 -14.20 4.95
CA PHE A 48 14.66 -15.28 3.98
C PHE A 48 14.94 -16.62 4.63
N SER A 49 14.37 -17.70 4.10
CA SER A 49 14.51 -19.05 4.66
C SER A 49 15.95 -19.58 4.68
N ASP A 50 16.82 -18.99 3.87
CA ASP A 50 18.26 -19.28 3.81
C ASP A 50 19.09 -18.54 4.88
N GLY A 51 18.45 -17.70 5.71
CA GLY A 51 19.12 -16.93 6.77
C GLY A 51 19.57 -15.53 6.36
N ARG A 52 19.31 -15.11 5.11
CA ARG A 52 19.61 -13.73 4.70
C ARG A 52 18.58 -12.75 5.25
N LEU A 53 19.04 -11.53 5.51
CA LEU A 53 18.20 -10.38 5.85
C LEU A 53 18.42 -9.29 4.80
N GLU A 54 17.32 -8.70 4.32
CA GLU A 54 17.37 -7.50 3.49
C GLU A 54 16.65 -6.36 4.22
N ALA A 55 17.25 -5.17 4.21
CA ALA A 55 16.64 -3.97 4.75
C ALA A 55 16.70 -2.81 3.76
N GLU A 56 15.57 -2.16 3.54
CA GLU A 56 15.42 -1.00 2.66
C GLU A 56 14.63 0.10 3.40
N ILE A 57 14.99 1.36 3.16
CA ILE A 57 14.16 2.50 3.54
C ILE A 57 13.58 3.09 2.26
N GLU A 58 12.26 3.18 2.22
CA GLU A 58 11.49 3.68 1.10
C GLU A 58 10.52 4.78 1.53
N VAL A 59 10.01 5.52 0.54
CA VAL A 59 8.88 6.43 0.78
C VAL A 59 7.68 5.58 1.22
N SER A 60 6.90 6.02 2.20
CA SER A 60 5.72 5.26 2.65
C SER A 60 4.76 4.98 1.49
N ARG A 61 4.08 3.82 1.53
CA ARG A 61 3.07 3.38 0.55
C ARG A 61 1.92 4.36 0.34
N PHE A 62 1.74 5.32 1.25
CA PHE A 62 0.72 6.36 1.13
C PHE A 62 1.08 7.47 0.14
N TYR A 63 2.28 7.47 -0.42
CA TYR A 63 2.70 8.46 -1.40
C TYR A 63 2.87 7.85 -2.78
N LEU A 64 2.48 8.58 -3.82
CA LEU A 64 2.59 8.12 -5.22
C LEU A 64 4.03 7.80 -5.63
N GLU A 65 5.00 8.41 -4.97
CA GLU A 65 6.43 8.25 -5.23
C GLU A 65 7.02 6.95 -4.62
N HIS A 66 6.22 6.16 -3.89
CA HIS A 66 6.63 4.92 -3.20
C HIS A 66 7.52 3.97 -4.03
N PRO A 67 7.14 3.51 -5.25
CA PRO A 67 7.93 2.51 -5.97
C PRO A 67 9.26 3.04 -6.53
N LEU A 68 9.45 4.36 -6.57
CA LEU A 68 10.57 5.00 -7.27
C LEU A 68 11.74 5.38 -6.36
N HIS A 69 11.53 5.40 -5.04
CA HIS A 69 12.49 5.96 -4.08
C HIS A 69 12.73 5.00 -2.92
N LYS A 70 13.83 4.25 -3.02
CA LYS A 70 14.34 3.35 -2.00
C LYS A 70 15.85 3.47 -1.84
N ARG A 71 16.35 3.16 -0.65
CA ARG A 71 17.77 3.03 -0.36
C ARG A 71 18.04 1.82 0.53
N PRO A 72 19.23 1.20 0.46
CA PRO A 72 19.64 0.21 1.45
C PRO A 72 19.58 0.76 2.88
N ALA A 73 19.21 -0.10 3.83
CA ALA A 73 19.13 0.20 5.25
C ALA A 73 19.82 -0.86 6.12
N ALA A 74 20.84 -1.54 5.54
CA ALA A 74 21.61 -2.58 6.23
C ALA A 74 22.30 -2.06 7.50
N ARG A 75 22.80 -0.81 7.49
CA ARG A 75 23.44 -0.19 8.66
C ARG A 75 22.44 0.05 9.80
N GLU A 76 21.22 0.47 9.48
CA GLU A 76 20.16 0.66 10.46
C GLU A 76 19.72 -0.67 11.06
N LEU A 77 19.58 -1.72 10.23
CA LEU A 77 19.28 -3.07 10.71
C LEU A 77 20.40 -3.61 11.61
N ALA A 78 21.66 -3.45 11.20
CA ALA A 78 22.83 -3.90 11.97
C ALA A 78 22.86 -3.30 13.38
N ARG A 79 22.44 -2.03 13.55
CA ARG A 79 22.31 -1.42 14.89
C ARG A 79 21.22 -2.07 15.73
N ILE A 80 20.08 -2.42 15.12
CA ILE A 80 19.00 -3.13 15.82
C ILE A 80 19.49 -4.51 16.26
N LEU A 81 20.08 -5.29 15.35
CA LEU A 81 20.59 -6.63 15.67
C LEU A 81 21.64 -6.58 16.79
N LYS A 82 22.57 -5.61 16.72
CA LYS A 82 23.57 -5.40 17.77
C LYS A 82 22.96 -5.03 19.11
N LYS A 83 21.93 -4.17 19.12
CA LYS A 83 21.22 -3.77 20.35
C LYS A 83 20.57 -4.96 21.05
N HIS A 84 20.05 -5.91 20.27
CA HIS A 84 19.40 -7.12 20.76
C HIS A 84 20.37 -8.30 20.98
N GLY A 85 21.68 -8.11 20.76
CA GLY A 85 22.68 -9.17 20.93
C GLY A 85 22.62 -10.28 19.88
N ILE A 86 21.93 -10.06 18.76
CA ILE A 86 21.73 -11.06 17.72
C ILE A 86 22.97 -11.12 16.82
N PRO A 87 23.62 -12.29 16.66
CA PRO A 87 24.78 -12.43 15.80
C PRO A 87 24.38 -12.31 14.32
N TYR A 88 25.21 -11.62 13.53
CA TYR A 88 25.05 -11.49 12.09
C TYR A 88 26.41 -11.38 11.39
N ALA A 89 26.43 -11.71 10.10
CA ALA A 89 27.57 -11.48 9.22
C ALA A 89 27.14 -10.51 8.10
N GLU A 90 27.97 -9.51 7.82
CA GLU A 90 27.73 -8.60 6.70
C GLU A 90 28.21 -9.26 5.40
N GLU A 91 27.35 -9.29 4.38
CA GLU A 91 27.74 -9.77 3.07
C GLU A 91 28.55 -8.68 2.34
N PRO A 92 29.78 -8.97 1.86
CA PRO A 92 30.66 -7.96 1.25
C PRO A 92 30.13 -7.29 -0.03
N THR A 93 29.04 -7.81 -0.60
CA THR A 93 28.45 -7.38 -1.89
C THR A 93 27.75 -6.02 -1.84
N LEU A 94 27.49 -5.46 -0.65
CA LEU A 94 26.93 -4.11 -0.47
C LEU A 94 27.97 -2.96 -0.60
N ARG A 95 29.18 -3.23 -1.13
CA ARG A 95 30.22 -2.20 -1.31
C ARG A 95 29.94 -1.22 -2.45
N PHE A 96 29.04 -1.54 -3.37
CA PHE A 96 28.54 -0.56 -4.33
C PHE A 96 27.30 0.09 -3.74
N PRO A 97 27.32 1.39 -3.39
CA PRO A 97 26.08 2.07 -3.08
C PRO A 97 25.21 1.97 -4.33
N LEU A 98 24.12 1.19 -4.27
CA LEU A 98 23.01 1.37 -5.20
C LEU A 98 22.77 2.89 -5.24
N PRO A 99 22.67 3.52 -6.43
CA PRO A 99 22.55 4.97 -6.52
C PRO A 99 21.45 5.38 -5.57
N VAL A 100 21.82 6.08 -4.49
CA VAL A 100 20.87 6.53 -3.49
C VAL A 100 19.99 7.52 -4.23
N ARG A 101 18.85 7.04 -4.73
CA ARG A 101 17.86 7.92 -5.33
C ARG A 101 17.48 8.87 -4.21
N ARG A 102 17.80 10.15 -4.40
CA ARG A 102 17.46 11.18 -3.42
C ARG A 102 15.98 11.04 -3.11
N MET A 103 15.66 11.00 -1.82
CA MET A 103 14.27 11.00 -1.40
C MET A 103 13.61 12.27 -1.95
N PRO A 104 12.39 12.15 -2.48
CA PRO A 104 11.73 13.27 -3.14
C PRO A 104 11.45 14.37 -2.11
N LYS A 105 11.70 15.62 -2.50
CA LYS A 105 11.51 16.79 -1.60
C LYS A 105 10.03 17.00 -1.28
N SER A 106 9.15 16.79 -2.26
CA SER A 106 7.69 16.81 -2.15
C SER A 106 7.14 15.42 -2.37
N ARG A 107 6.04 15.08 -1.69
CA ARG A 107 5.38 13.79 -1.82
C ARG A 107 3.87 13.97 -1.83
N THR A 108 3.20 13.24 -2.71
CA THR A 108 1.77 13.36 -2.91
C THR A 108 1.06 12.24 -2.15
N ASP A 109 0.44 12.56 -1.01
CA ASP A 109 -0.38 11.59 -0.26
C ASP A 109 -1.65 11.29 -1.06
N TRP A 110 -1.71 10.12 -1.70
CA TRP A 110 -2.81 9.78 -2.59
C TRP A 110 -4.14 9.64 -1.85
N ARG A 111 -4.12 9.39 -0.54
CA ARG A 111 -5.35 9.31 0.27
C ARG A 111 -6.04 10.67 0.30
N ARG A 112 -5.27 11.76 0.34
CA ARG A 112 -5.82 13.12 0.25
C ARG A 112 -6.40 13.42 -1.13
N SER A 113 -5.82 12.85 -2.19
CA SER A 113 -6.32 12.99 -3.55
C SER A 113 -7.64 12.24 -3.78
N LEU A 114 -7.81 11.05 -3.20
CA LEU A 114 -9.08 10.30 -3.27
C LEU A 114 -10.20 10.94 -2.46
N LEU A 115 -9.86 11.63 -1.37
CA LEU A 115 -10.81 12.39 -0.55
C LEU A 115 -11.11 13.79 -1.11
N HIS A 116 -10.56 14.14 -2.27
CA HIS A 116 -10.78 15.47 -2.83
C HIS A 116 -12.24 15.59 -3.34
N PRO A 117 -13.04 16.53 -2.81
CA PRO A 117 -14.47 16.63 -3.12
C PRO A 117 -14.74 16.86 -4.61
N THR A 118 -13.77 17.38 -5.36
CA THR A 118 -13.85 17.53 -6.82
C THR A 118 -13.90 16.20 -7.55
N LEU A 119 -13.14 15.18 -7.14
CA LEU A 119 -13.17 13.86 -7.79
C LEU A 119 -14.52 13.19 -7.55
N TYR A 120 -15.05 13.29 -6.32
CA TYR A 120 -16.40 12.83 -5.97
C TYR A 120 -17.47 13.56 -6.79
N ARG A 121 -17.38 14.88 -6.93
CA ARG A 121 -18.30 15.69 -7.75
C ARG A 121 -18.26 15.27 -9.22
N ILE A 122 -17.07 15.05 -9.79
CA ILE A 122 -16.92 14.61 -11.18
C ILE A 122 -17.56 13.23 -11.37
N LEU A 123 -17.29 12.26 -10.48
CA LEU A 123 -17.89 10.93 -10.56
C LEU A 123 -19.41 10.96 -10.38
N ALA A 124 -19.92 11.81 -9.48
CA ALA A 124 -21.36 12.00 -9.29
C ALA A 124 -22.03 12.61 -10.52
N VAL A 125 -21.45 13.67 -11.10
CA VAL A 125 -21.95 14.30 -12.34
C VAL A 125 -21.92 13.29 -13.50
N TYR A 126 -20.82 12.55 -13.65
CA TYR A 126 -20.70 11.52 -14.69
C TYR A 126 -21.79 10.43 -14.52
N SER A 127 -22.05 9.98 -13.29
CA SER A 127 -23.08 8.99 -13.00
C SER A 127 -24.49 9.52 -13.30
N ILE A 128 -24.77 10.79 -13.00
CA ILE A 128 -26.04 11.45 -13.31
C ILE A 128 -26.22 11.60 -14.82
N CYS A 129 -25.19 12.07 -15.54
CA CYS A 129 -25.23 12.22 -17.00
C CYS A 129 -25.39 10.86 -17.69
N LEU A 130 -24.68 9.83 -17.24
CA LEU A 130 -24.79 8.49 -17.78
C LEU A 130 -26.17 7.88 -17.52
N GLY A 131 -26.71 8.06 -16.31
CA GLY A 131 -28.07 7.65 -15.95
C GLY A 131 -29.15 8.37 -16.77
N GLY A 132 -29.00 9.67 -16.98
CA GLY A 132 -29.90 10.46 -17.82
C GLY A 132 -29.86 10.06 -19.30
N LEU A 133 -28.66 9.79 -19.84
CA LEU A 133 -28.48 9.29 -21.20
C LEU A 133 -29.11 7.91 -21.37
N ILE A 134 -28.87 7.00 -20.42
CA ILE A 134 -29.51 5.68 -20.38
C ILE A 134 -31.04 5.80 -20.35
N PHE A 135 -31.59 6.66 -19.50
CA PHE A 135 -33.03 6.89 -19.41
C PHE A 135 -33.61 7.43 -20.73
N PHE A 136 -32.95 8.42 -21.34
CA PHE A 136 -33.38 9.00 -22.62
C PHE A 136 -33.35 7.97 -23.77
N LEU A 137 -32.30 7.16 -23.85
CA LEU A 137 -32.19 6.08 -24.83
C LEU A 137 -33.23 4.96 -24.58
N SER A 138 -33.62 4.73 -23.32
CA SER A 138 -34.65 3.76 -22.95
C SER A 138 -36.08 4.21 -23.25
N HIS A 139 -36.31 5.52 -23.36
CA HIS A 139 -37.61 6.13 -23.68
C HIS A 139 -37.85 6.22 -25.20
N THR A 140 -36.78 6.36 -25.98
CA THR A 140 -36.83 6.43 -27.45
C THR A 140 -36.84 5.04 -28.11
N ALA A 141 -36.49 3.99 -27.37
CA ALA A 141 -36.51 2.62 -27.83
C ALA A 141 -37.65 1.84 -27.13
N GLY A 142 -38.65 1.37 -27.90
CA GLY A 142 -39.91 0.79 -27.39
C GLY A 142 -39.79 -0.27 -26.27
N GLY A 143 -40.91 -0.45 -25.55
CA GLY A 143 -41.03 -0.86 -24.13
C GLY A 143 -40.32 -2.13 -23.61
N TRP A 144 -39.74 -2.96 -24.47
CA TRP A 144 -39.01 -4.18 -24.12
C TRP A 144 -37.56 -3.84 -23.76
N ARG A 145 -37.01 -2.78 -24.38
CA ARG A 145 -35.67 -2.24 -24.09
C ARG A 145 -35.63 -1.46 -22.78
N THR A 146 -36.75 -0.88 -22.36
CA THR A 146 -36.90 -0.12 -21.10
C THR A 146 -36.70 -1.01 -19.86
N VAL A 147 -37.12 -2.27 -19.91
CA VAL A 147 -36.93 -3.23 -18.80
C VAL A 147 -35.45 -3.62 -18.63
N ILE A 148 -34.73 -3.85 -19.74
CA ILE A 148 -33.28 -4.14 -19.72
C ILE A 148 -32.51 -2.92 -19.17
N PHE A 149 -32.92 -1.71 -19.54
CA PHE A 149 -32.29 -0.48 -19.04
C PHE A 149 -32.57 -0.20 -17.56
N LEU A 150 -33.76 -0.50 -17.05
CA LEU A 150 -34.05 -0.38 -15.61
C LEU A 150 -33.26 -1.39 -14.77
N LEU A 151 -33.11 -2.62 -15.26
CA LEU A 151 -32.27 -3.64 -14.61
C LEU A 151 -30.77 -3.27 -14.68
N GLY A 152 -30.29 -2.73 -15.81
CA GLY A 152 -28.92 -2.24 -15.97
C GLY A 152 -28.61 -0.99 -15.14
N GLY A 153 -29.58 -0.06 -15.05
CA GLY A 153 -29.47 1.15 -14.22
C GLY A 153 -29.48 0.85 -12.73
N GLY A 154 -30.33 -0.10 -12.28
CA GLY A 154 -30.31 -0.61 -10.92
C GLY A 154 -28.97 -1.26 -10.55
N LEU A 155 -28.38 -2.03 -11.48
CA LEU A 155 -27.05 -2.61 -11.31
C LEU A 155 -25.95 -1.55 -11.19
N LEU A 156 -26.01 -0.47 -11.98
CA LEU A 156 -25.09 0.67 -11.89
C LEU A 156 -25.19 1.42 -10.55
N ILE A 157 -26.41 1.59 -10.01
CA ILE A 157 -26.61 2.19 -8.68
C ILE A 157 -26.07 1.27 -7.59
N LEU A 158 -26.28 -0.06 -7.69
CA LEU A 158 -25.71 -1.05 -6.77
C LEU A 158 -24.18 -1.11 -6.86
N MET A 159 -23.60 -0.95 -8.06
CA MET A 159 -22.15 -0.82 -8.23
C MET A 159 -21.64 0.49 -7.62
N GLY A 160 -22.34 1.61 -7.77
CA GLY A 160 -22.01 2.88 -7.12
C GLY A 160 -22.05 2.78 -5.58
N ALA A 161 -23.08 2.14 -5.03
CA ALA A 161 -23.20 1.85 -3.60
C ALA A 161 -22.12 0.87 -3.12
N GLY A 162 -21.80 -0.15 -3.92
CA GLY A 162 -20.72 -1.10 -3.66
C GLY A 162 -19.35 -0.42 -3.62
N ILE A 163 -19.07 0.50 -4.55
CA ILE A 163 -17.86 1.33 -4.55
C ILE A 163 -17.80 2.17 -3.28
N LEU A 164 -18.90 2.78 -2.85
CA LEU A 164 -18.98 3.56 -1.59
C LEU A 164 -18.70 2.71 -0.35
N ILE A 165 -19.20 1.47 -0.31
CA ILE A 165 -18.93 0.52 0.77
C ILE A 165 -17.45 0.10 0.76
N VAL A 166 -16.89 -0.21 -0.40
CA VAL A 166 -15.48 -0.56 -0.56
C VAL A 166 -14.58 0.60 -0.14
N VAL A 167 -14.90 1.84 -0.52
CA VAL A 167 -14.16 3.04 -0.11
C VAL A 167 -14.24 3.25 1.40
N LYS A 168 -15.41 3.08 2.03
CA LYS A 168 -15.54 3.16 3.50
C LYS A 168 -14.77 2.05 4.22
N LEU A 169 -14.74 0.83 3.66
CA LEU A 169 -13.97 -0.27 4.20
C LEU A 169 -12.47 0.01 4.09
N ILE A 170 -12.02 0.57 2.96
CA ILE A 170 -10.65 1.04 2.76
C ILE A 170 -10.32 2.16 3.75
N GLU A 171 -11.18 3.17 3.92
CA GLU A 171 -10.99 4.21 4.95
C GLU A 171 -10.83 3.63 6.36
N ARG A 172 -11.65 2.63 6.71
CA ARG A 172 -11.60 1.99 8.03
C ARG A 172 -10.33 1.15 8.21
N ALA A 173 -9.88 0.47 7.17
CA ALA A 173 -8.62 -0.28 7.16
C ALA A 173 -7.38 0.64 7.13
N LEU A 174 -7.50 1.86 6.63
CA LEU A 174 -6.42 2.85 6.52
C LEU A 174 -6.36 3.83 7.71
N ARG A 175 -7.29 3.78 8.66
CA ARG A 175 -7.17 4.55 9.91
C ARG A 175 -6.01 4.02 10.73
N PRO A 176 -5.04 4.88 11.13
CA PRO A 176 -4.05 4.47 12.10
C PRO A 176 -4.75 4.07 13.42
N PRO A 177 -4.22 3.10 14.17
CA PRO A 177 -4.72 2.82 15.52
C PRO A 177 -4.61 4.10 16.36
N ALA A 178 -5.69 4.37 17.11
CA ALA A 178 -5.78 5.49 18.04
C ALA A 178 -4.83 5.30 19.24
#